data_AF-C0GCT8-F1
#
_entry.id   AF-C0GCT8-F1
#
_cell.length_a   1.000
_cell.length_b   1.000
_cell.length_c   1.000
_cell.angle_alpha   90.00
_cell.angle_beta   90.00
_cell.angle_gamma   90.00
#
_symmetry.space_group_name_H-M   'P 1'
#
loop_
_entity.id
_entity.type
_entity.pdbx_description
1 polymer ?
#
loop_
_entity_poly.entity_id
_entity_poly.type
_entity_poly.pdbx_seq_one_letter_code
_entity_poly.pdbx_strand_id
1 'polypeptide(L)'
;MIKSVVITKRSRFVLMFLATALFVLSLFWLFGGERADPTVGQKRLLPIYYVDTEEKKVAISFDASWGAEYTETILGILKENDIKTTFFLTGFWIEKYPELVKKIVAEGHELGNHTWTHPHLNTLDKESIKKELQRVHAALTDLGGKEPYLFRPPFGEYSDKVIEVADELGYKTIQWSIDSLDWKDLGATTITQRVTEKFHPGAIILFHNNGRYTADALPNIIKFAQENDYEIIPISELLYKEDYYIDSSDGAQKKNQ
;
A
#
# COMPACT_ATOMS: atom_id res chain seq x y z
N MET A 1 41.35 -44.63 59.56
CA MET A 1 41.45 -45.49 58.37
C MET A 1 41.08 -44.66 57.14
N ILE A 2 42.09 -44.22 56.38
CA ILE A 2 41.88 -43.48 55.12
C ILE A 2 41.78 -44.53 54.01
N LYS A 3 40.58 -44.73 53.43
CA LYS A 3 40.43 -45.61 52.27
C LYS A 3 40.98 -44.90 51.03
N SER A 4 42.15 -45.33 50.57
CA SER A 4 42.73 -44.89 49.30
C SER A 4 41.91 -45.45 48.14
N VAL A 5 41.31 -44.56 47.35
CA VAL A 5 40.57 -44.94 46.13
C VAL A 5 41.59 -45.24 45.03
N VAL A 6 41.75 -46.51 44.67
CA VAL A 6 42.67 -46.94 43.59
C VAL A 6 41.97 -46.76 42.24
N ILE A 7 42.31 -45.67 41.53
CA ILE A 7 41.78 -45.41 40.18
C ILE A 7 42.60 -46.23 39.17
N THR A 8 42.02 -47.33 38.69
CA THR A 8 42.59 -48.18 37.62
C THR A 8 42.75 -47.41 36.30
N LYS A 9 43.67 -47.84 35.41
CA LYS A 9 43.88 -47.21 34.09
C LYS A 9 42.57 -47.09 33.30
N ARG A 10 41.70 -48.11 33.35
CA ARG A 10 40.38 -48.11 32.68
C ARG A 10 39.45 -47.04 33.25
N SER A 11 39.40 -46.86 34.57
CA SER A 11 38.65 -45.76 35.20
C SER A 11 39.22 -44.37 34.88
N ARG A 12 40.55 -44.22 34.70
CA ARG A 12 41.14 -42.95 34.24
C ARG A 12 40.68 -42.60 32.82
N PHE A 13 40.63 -43.58 31.93
CA PHE A 13 40.11 -43.37 30.57
C PHE A 13 38.63 -42.98 30.57
N VAL A 14 37.80 -43.62 31.39
CA VAL A 14 36.37 -43.28 31.50
C VAL A 14 36.16 -41.87 32.07
N LEU A 15 36.90 -41.51 33.12
CA LEU A 15 36.85 -40.15 33.68
C LEU A 15 37.33 -39.09 32.69
N MET A 16 38.39 -39.38 31.92
CA MET A 16 38.89 -38.46 30.91
C MET A 16 37.89 -38.29 29.75
N PHE A 17 37.23 -39.37 29.34
CA PHE A 17 36.22 -39.34 28.29
C PHE A 17 34.95 -38.58 28.71
N LEU A 18 34.51 -38.76 29.97
CA LEU A 18 33.40 -37.99 30.54
C LEU A 18 33.74 -36.50 30.65
N ALA A 19 34.98 -36.17 31.05
CA ALA A 19 35.44 -34.79 31.12
C ALA A 19 35.51 -34.14 29.73
N THR A 20 35.99 -34.86 28.70
CA THR A 20 35.99 -34.34 27.32
C THR A 20 34.58 -34.25 26.74
N ALA A 21 33.69 -35.20 27.02
CA ALA A 21 32.30 -35.12 26.60
C ALA A 21 31.57 -33.92 27.23
N LEU A 22 31.78 -33.66 28.53
CA LEU A 22 31.24 -32.49 29.21
C LEU A 22 31.86 -31.19 28.68
N PHE A 23 33.16 -31.19 28.36
CA PHE A 23 33.80 -30.04 27.75
C PHE A 23 33.25 -29.75 26.35
N VAL A 24 33.06 -30.77 25.51
CA VAL A 24 32.45 -30.63 24.18
C VAL A 24 30.99 -30.20 24.28
N LEU A 25 30.20 -30.73 25.24
CA LEU A 25 28.84 -30.25 25.49
C LEU A 25 28.81 -28.79 25.96
N SER A 26 29.77 -28.39 26.81
CA SER A 26 29.90 -27.00 27.26
C SER A 26 30.28 -26.07 26.12
N LEU A 27 31.15 -26.52 25.20
CA LEU A 27 31.49 -25.80 23.97
C LEU A 27 30.28 -25.73 23.03
N PHE A 28 29.47 -26.79 22.93
CA PHE A 28 28.24 -26.78 22.14
C PHE A 28 27.18 -25.83 22.74
N TRP A 29 27.13 -25.68 24.06
CA TRP A 29 26.28 -24.66 24.71
C TRP A 29 26.84 -23.23 24.56
N LEU A 30 28.16 -23.07 24.61
CA LEU A 30 28.83 -21.77 24.46
C LEU A 30 28.87 -21.28 23.01
N PHE A 31 28.92 -22.18 22.04
CA PHE A 31 29.16 -21.88 20.62
C PHE A 31 28.10 -22.45 19.65
N GLY A 32 27.31 -23.44 20.05
CA GLY A 32 26.35 -24.15 19.19
C GLY A 32 24.88 -23.93 19.53
N GLY A 33 24.57 -23.12 20.56
CA GLY A 33 23.24 -22.55 20.68
C GLY A 33 23.06 -21.58 19.54
N GLU A 34 22.24 -21.94 18.54
CA GLU A 34 21.67 -20.97 17.62
C GLU A 34 21.03 -19.87 18.47
N ARG A 35 21.76 -18.78 18.68
CA ARG A 35 21.16 -17.54 19.10
C ARG A 35 20.28 -17.18 17.92
N ALA A 36 18.98 -17.44 18.06
CA ALA A 36 17.99 -16.82 17.21
C ALA A 36 18.34 -15.35 17.18
N ASP A 37 18.82 -14.89 16.02
CA ASP A 37 19.25 -13.53 15.83
C ASP A 37 18.00 -12.66 16.07
N PRO A 38 17.97 -11.83 17.12
CA PRO A 38 16.82 -10.95 17.35
C PRO A 38 16.67 -9.90 16.24
N THR A 39 17.60 -9.86 15.27
CA THR A 39 17.53 -9.06 14.04
C THR A 39 16.95 -9.79 12.84
N VAL A 40 16.32 -10.97 13.00
CA VAL A 40 15.19 -11.33 12.12
C VAL A 40 14.03 -10.37 12.45
N GLY A 41 14.26 -9.09 12.18
CA GLY A 41 13.31 -8.01 12.37
C GLY A 41 12.09 -8.37 11.57
N GLN A 42 10.92 -8.17 12.16
CA GLN A 42 9.67 -8.18 11.41
C GLN A 42 9.90 -7.41 10.11
N LYS A 43 9.69 -8.08 8.97
CA LYS A 43 9.70 -7.40 7.68
C LYS A 43 8.69 -6.26 7.76
N ARG A 44 9.15 -5.04 7.50
CA ARG A 44 8.32 -3.84 7.41
C ARG A 44 7.11 -4.14 6.53
N LEU A 45 5.93 -3.75 6.98
CA LEU A 45 4.72 -3.85 6.18
C LEU A 45 4.76 -2.80 5.07
N LEU A 46 4.44 -3.22 3.85
CA LEU A 46 4.30 -2.34 2.71
C LEU A 46 2.83 -2.30 2.25
N PRO A 47 2.34 -1.14 1.79
CA PRO A 47 1.08 -1.04 1.08
C PRO A 47 1.20 -1.58 -0.35
N ILE A 48 0.08 -1.65 -1.06
CA ILE A 48 0.07 -2.07 -2.47
C ILE A 48 0.49 -0.89 -3.35
N TYR A 49 1.64 -1.00 -4.02
CA TYR A 49 2.12 0.01 -4.97
C TYR A 49 1.64 -0.26 -6.40
N TYR A 50 1.60 -1.54 -6.78
CA TYR A 50 1.13 -2.03 -8.08
C TYR A 50 0.78 -3.52 -7.98
N VAL A 51 0.17 -4.07 -9.02
CA VAL A 51 -0.13 -5.51 -9.12
C VAL A 51 0.86 -6.16 -10.09
N ASP A 52 1.50 -7.25 -9.66
CA ASP A 52 2.41 -8.02 -10.51
C ASP A 52 1.61 -8.93 -11.43
N THR A 53 1.30 -8.45 -12.64
CA THR A 53 0.47 -9.13 -13.62
C THR A 53 0.99 -8.89 -15.03
N GLU A 54 0.75 -9.84 -15.92
CA GLU A 54 1.01 -9.68 -17.36
C GLU A 54 -0.20 -9.09 -18.11
N GLU A 55 -1.36 -8.97 -17.45
CA GLU A 55 -2.53 -8.34 -18.03
C GLU A 55 -2.26 -6.84 -18.24
N LYS A 56 -2.48 -6.34 -19.47
CA LYS A 56 -2.38 -4.92 -19.81
C LYS A 56 -3.55 -4.12 -19.20
N LYS A 57 -3.58 -4.05 -17.88
CA LYS A 57 -4.54 -3.28 -17.09
C LYS A 57 -3.78 -2.31 -16.21
N VAL A 58 -4.31 -1.12 -16.05
CA VAL A 58 -3.80 -0.11 -15.12
C VAL A 58 -4.96 0.56 -14.40
N ALA A 59 -4.66 1.19 -13.28
CA ALA A 59 -5.59 2.05 -12.57
C ALA A 59 -5.08 3.49 -12.54
N ILE A 60 -5.80 4.39 -13.21
CA ILE A 60 -5.69 5.82 -12.92
C ILE A 60 -6.45 6.06 -11.60
N SER A 61 -5.97 6.98 -10.77
CA SER A 61 -6.65 7.36 -9.52
C SER A 61 -6.45 8.85 -9.21
N PHE A 62 -7.40 9.43 -8.48
CA PHE A 62 -7.39 10.84 -8.13
C PHE A 62 -7.53 11.05 -6.62
N ASP A 63 -6.57 11.72 -6.01
CA ASP A 63 -6.69 12.20 -4.63
C ASP A 63 -7.42 13.54 -4.64
N ALA A 64 -8.49 13.64 -3.85
CA ALA A 64 -9.28 14.85 -3.69
C ALA A 64 -9.10 15.44 -2.29
N SER A 65 -8.08 16.29 -2.17
CA SER A 65 -7.67 16.93 -0.92
C SER A 65 -7.56 18.46 -1.03
N TRP A 66 -7.91 19.07 -2.17
CA TRP A 66 -8.11 20.51 -2.29
C TRP A 66 -8.91 20.85 -3.55
N GLY A 67 -9.68 21.95 -3.48
CA GLY A 67 -10.37 22.51 -4.64
C GLY A 67 -11.25 21.51 -5.41
N ALA A 68 -11.89 21.98 -6.47
CA ALA A 68 -12.74 21.15 -7.32
C ALA A 68 -12.91 21.72 -8.74
N GLU A 69 -12.11 22.75 -9.07
CA GLU A 69 -12.21 23.55 -10.28
C GLU A 69 -12.13 22.67 -11.55
N TYR A 70 -11.35 21.59 -11.51
CA TYR A 70 -11.14 20.69 -12.65
C TYR A 70 -11.89 19.36 -12.56
N THR A 71 -12.59 19.09 -11.44
CA THR A 71 -13.23 17.79 -11.20
C THR A 71 -14.33 17.48 -12.22
N GLU A 72 -15.16 18.47 -12.54
CA GLU A 72 -16.20 18.35 -13.58
C GLU A 72 -15.61 18.00 -14.96
N THR A 73 -14.51 18.66 -15.34
CA THR A 73 -13.82 18.39 -16.61
C THR A 73 -13.22 16.99 -16.64
N ILE A 74 -12.59 16.55 -15.54
CA ILE A 74 -12.05 15.19 -15.41
C ILE A 74 -13.16 14.15 -15.57
N LEU A 75 -14.29 14.32 -14.89
CA LEU A 75 -15.45 13.42 -15.02
C LEU A 75 -15.97 13.38 -16.46
N GLY A 76 -16.06 14.54 -17.13
CA GLY A 76 -16.40 14.63 -18.55
C GLY A 76 -15.49 13.79 -19.45
N ILE A 77 -14.17 13.93 -19.29
CA ILE A 77 -13.17 13.17 -20.06
C ILE A 77 -13.30 11.67 -19.80
N LEU A 78 -13.45 11.26 -18.53
CA LEU A 78 -13.60 9.84 -18.16
C LEU A 78 -14.87 9.26 -18.78
N LYS A 79 -15.98 9.99 -18.74
CA LYS A 79 -17.26 9.59 -19.33
C LYS A 79 -17.19 9.48 -20.85
N GLU A 80 -16.55 10.43 -21.53
CA GLU A 80 -16.36 10.41 -22.99
C GLU A 80 -15.57 9.18 -23.46
N ASN A 81 -14.71 8.63 -22.60
CA ASN A 81 -13.88 7.46 -22.88
C ASN A 81 -14.41 6.17 -22.24
N ASP A 82 -15.60 6.19 -21.63
CA ASP A 82 -16.21 5.07 -20.89
C ASP A 82 -15.31 4.47 -19.79
N ILE A 83 -14.54 5.31 -19.11
CA ILE A 83 -13.59 4.89 -18.06
C ILE A 83 -14.23 5.02 -16.68
N LYS A 84 -14.12 3.97 -15.87
CA LYS A 84 -14.34 4.02 -14.42
C LYS A 84 -12.99 3.95 -13.71
N THR A 85 -12.88 4.65 -12.59
CA THR A 85 -11.62 4.93 -11.90
C THR A 85 -11.90 5.12 -10.41
N THR A 86 -10.84 5.33 -9.61
CA THR A 86 -10.91 5.44 -8.16
C THR A 86 -10.58 6.87 -7.70
N PHE A 87 -11.45 7.45 -6.87
CA PHE A 87 -11.23 8.74 -6.21
C PHE A 87 -11.01 8.55 -4.71
N PHE A 88 -9.85 8.95 -4.18
CA PHE A 88 -9.58 8.97 -2.74
C PHE A 88 -9.95 10.32 -2.15
N LEU A 89 -10.96 10.35 -1.28
CA LEU A 89 -11.57 11.60 -0.81
C LEU A 89 -11.21 11.91 0.63
N THR A 90 -10.84 13.17 0.92
CA THR A 90 -10.70 13.64 2.30
C THR A 90 -12.05 14.06 2.89
N GLY A 91 -12.16 14.00 4.22
CA GLY A 91 -13.36 14.43 4.95
C GLY A 91 -13.80 15.86 4.66
N PHE A 92 -12.86 16.81 4.75
CA PHE A 92 -13.18 18.22 4.46
C PHE A 92 -13.57 18.44 2.99
N TRP A 93 -13.08 17.63 2.06
CA TRP A 93 -13.48 17.71 0.66
C TRP A 93 -14.92 17.23 0.48
N ILE A 94 -15.26 16.11 1.13
CA ILE A 94 -16.62 15.57 1.17
C ILE A 94 -17.61 16.58 1.76
N GLU A 95 -17.27 17.23 2.88
CA GLU A 95 -18.12 18.25 3.51
C GLU A 95 -18.33 19.46 2.60
N LYS A 96 -17.29 19.87 1.87
CA LYS A 96 -17.34 21.07 1.02
C LYS A 96 -18.03 20.83 -0.33
N TYR A 97 -17.91 19.62 -0.89
CA TYR A 97 -18.38 19.30 -2.24
C TYR A 97 -19.27 18.03 -2.30
N PRO A 98 -20.31 17.89 -1.46
CA PRO A 98 -21.11 16.67 -1.37
C PRO A 98 -21.83 16.33 -2.70
N GLU A 99 -22.22 17.33 -3.48
CA GLU A 99 -22.85 17.09 -4.80
C GLU A 99 -21.89 16.51 -5.83
N LEU A 100 -20.59 16.86 -5.76
CA LEU A 100 -19.58 16.22 -6.61
C LEU A 100 -19.32 14.78 -6.17
N VAL A 101 -19.31 14.48 -4.87
CA VAL A 101 -19.22 13.10 -4.37
C VAL A 101 -20.36 12.25 -4.95
N LYS A 102 -21.61 12.73 -4.85
CA LYS A 102 -22.78 12.04 -5.41
C LYS A 102 -22.66 11.84 -6.91
N LYS A 103 -22.11 12.82 -7.63
CA LYS A 103 -21.87 12.71 -9.08
C LYS A 103 -20.82 11.64 -9.40
N ILE A 104 -19.70 11.61 -8.67
CA ILE A 104 -18.66 10.58 -8.81
C ILE A 104 -19.29 9.18 -8.64
N VAL A 105 -20.13 9.00 -7.62
CA VAL A 105 -20.87 7.74 -7.39
C VAL A 105 -21.86 7.44 -8.51
N ALA A 106 -22.67 8.42 -8.91
CA ALA A 106 -23.70 8.24 -9.93
C ALA A 106 -23.11 7.90 -11.32
N GLU A 107 -21.90 8.38 -11.60
CA GLU A 107 -21.15 8.03 -12.79
C GLU A 107 -20.41 6.69 -12.67
N GLY A 108 -20.50 6.00 -11.53
CA GLY A 108 -20.02 4.63 -11.34
C GLY A 108 -18.54 4.54 -10.96
N HIS A 109 -17.91 5.64 -10.54
CA HIS A 109 -16.54 5.63 -10.08
C HIS A 109 -16.44 5.03 -8.67
N GLU A 110 -15.29 4.41 -8.39
CA GLU A 110 -14.97 3.87 -7.08
C GLU A 110 -14.54 4.99 -6.11
N LEU A 111 -14.95 4.88 -4.85
CA LEU A 111 -14.52 5.78 -3.79
C LEU A 111 -13.51 5.09 -2.85
N GLY A 112 -12.44 5.78 -2.55
CA GLY A 112 -11.44 5.42 -1.55
C GLY A 112 -11.37 6.44 -0.41
N ASN A 113 -10.83 6.00 0.72
CA ASN A 113 -10.64 6.81 1.91
C ASN A 113 -9.29 7.54 1.87
N HIS A 114 -9.28 8.86 2.10
CA HIS A 114 -8.05 9.66 2.18
C HIS A 114 -7.91 10.43 3.50
N THR A 115 -8.44 9.88 4.60
CA THR A 115 -8.52 10.49 5.95
C THR A 115 -9.43 11.72 6.04
N TRP A 116 -9.80 12.10 7.26
CA TRP A 116 -10.74 13.19 7.45
C TRP A 116 -10.08 14.57 7.28
N THR A 117 -8.94 14.75 7.95
CA THR A 117 -8.22 16.03 8.07
C THR A 117 -6.92 16.10 7.27
N HIS A 118 -6.54 15.03 6.57
CA HIS A 118 -5.26 14.91 5.85
C HIS A 118 -4.01 15.08 6.75
N PRO A 119 -3.91 14.39 7.90
CA PRO A 119 -2.79 14.54 8.84
C PRO A 119 -1.57 13.69 8.46
N HIS A 120 -0.42 14.00 9.06
CA HIS A 120 0.75 13.12 9.07
C HIS A 120 0.52 11.91 10.00
N LEU A 121 -0.04 10.82 9.47
CA LEU A 121 -0.56 9.69 10.26
C LEU A 121 0.48 9.01 11.16
N ASN A 122 1.76 9.04 10.79
CA ASN A 122 2.84 8.46 11.59
C ASN A 122 2.95 9.09 12.98
N THR A 123 2.55 10.36 13.11
CA THR A 123 2.57 11.13 14.36
C THR A 123 1.39 10.82 15.30
N LEU A 124 0.35 10.15 14.80
CA LEU A 124 -0.88 9.89 15.53
C LEU A 124 -0.84 8.56 16.29
N ASP A 125 -1.65 8.42 17.33
CA ASP A 125 -1.92 7.11 17.96
C ASP A 125 -2.94 6.28 17.15
N LYS A 126 -3.07 4.99 17.49
CA LYS A 126 -3.96 4.06 16.77
C LYS A 126 -5.42 4.56 16.76
N GLU A 127 -5.92 5.07 17.88
CA GLU A 127 -7.31 5.54 18.00
C GLU A 127 -7.59 6.79 17.17
N SER A 128 -6.62 7.71 17.06
CA SER A 128 -6.73 8.88 16.21
C SER A 128 -6.73 8.50 14.73
N ILE A 129 -5.89 7.54 14.32
CA ILE A 129 -5.93 6.98 12.97
C ILE A 129 -7.31 6.34 12.69
N LYS A 130 -7.85 5.55 13.63
CA LYS A 130 -9.18 4.95 13.48
C LYS A 130 -10.26 6.00 13.26
N LYS A 131 -10.26 7.08 14.06
CA LYS A 131 -11.22 8.18 13.92
C LYS A 131 -11.14 8.86 12.56
N GLU A 132 -9.94 9.11 12.05
CA GLU A 132 -9.72 9.69 10.72
C GLU A 132 -10.34 8.82 9.62
N LEU A 133 -10.16 7.51 9.70
CA LEU A 133 -10.68 6.58 8.70
C LEU A 133 -12.19 6.35 8.83
N GLN A 134 -12.68 6.08 10.03
CA GLN A 134 -14.10 5.76 10.27
C GLN A 134 -15.02 6.94 9.95
N ARG A 135 -14.59 8.18 10.18
CA ARG A 135 -15.42 9.35 9.87
C ARG A 135 -15.61 9.52 8.35
N VAL A 136 -14.57 9.28 7.56
CA VAL A 136 -14.68 9.25 6.09
C VAL A 136 -15.55 8.08 5.65
N HIS A 137 -15.36 6.89 6.23
CA HIS A 137 -16.17 5.70 5.91
C HIS A 137 -17.67 5.97 6.05
N ALA A 138 -18.09 6.56 7.17
CA ALA A 138 -19.48 6.92 7.41
C ALA A 138 -20.00 7.92 6.36
N ALA A 139 -19.24 9.00 6.11
CA ALA A 139 -19.66 10.04 5.18
C ALA A 139 -19.78 9.53 3.72
N LEU A 140 -18.88 8.65 3.28
CA LEU A 140 -18.93 8.05 1.94
C LEU A 140 -20.11 7.09 1.80
N THR A 141 -20.40 6.30 2.84
CA THR A 141 -21.54 5.38 2.86
C THR A 141 -22.87 6.14 2.80
N ASP A 142 -22.99 7.22 3.58
CA ASP A 142 -24.20 8.06 3.62
C ASP A 142 -24.48 8.76 2.28
N LEU A 143 -23.44 9.05 1.49
CA LEU A 143 -23.55 9.68 0.17
C LEU A 143 -23.77 8.68 -0.98
N GLY A 144 -24.06 7.41 -0.65
CA GLY A 144 -24.40 6.37 -1.62
C GLY A 144 -23.19 5.63 -2.20
N GLY A 145 -21.99 5.85 -1.65
CA GLY A 145 -20.83 5.02 -1.94
C GLY A 145 -21.08 3.58 -1.51
N LYS A 146 -20.63 2.62 -2.33
CA LYS A 146 -20.42 1.25 -1.83
C LYS A 146 -19.41 1.32 -0.69
N GLU A 147 -19.55 0.44 0.30
CA GLU A 147 -18.70 0.39 1.49
C GLU A 147 -17.21 0.46 1.11
N PRO A 148 -16.54 1.62 1.34
CA PRO A 148 -15.21 1.85 0.79
C PRO A 148 -14.18 1.05 1.59
N TYR A 149 -13.41 0.22 0.90
CA TYR A 149 -12.38 -0.65 1.50
C TYR A 149 -10.96 -0.34 1.00
N LEU A 150 -10.80 0.68 0.16
CA LEU A 150 -9.48 1.19 -0.24
C LEU A 150 -9.15 2.43 0.59
N PHE A 151 -7.90 2.51 1.07
CA PHE A 151 -7.39 3.63 1.83
C PHE A 151 -6.03 4.04 1.26
N ARG A 152 -5.83 5.34 1.02
CA ARG A 152 -4.54 5.91 0.67
C ARG A 152 -4.09 6.89 1.76
N PRO A 153 -2.92 6.70 2.39
CA PRO A 153 -2.43 7.61 3.40
C PRO A 153 -2.03 8.96 2.78
N PRO A 154 -2.37 10.09 3.43
CA PRO A 154 -1.88 11.42 3.05
C PRO A 154 -0.37 11.46 2.85
N PHE A 155 0.07 12.23 1.86
CA PHE A 155 1.50 12.43 1.53
C PHE A 155 2.27 11.15 1.14
N GLY A 156 1.57 10.01 1.00
CA GLY A 156 2.20 8.70 0.88
C GLY A 156 2.93 8.25 2.16
N GLU A 157 2.64 8.84 3.32
CA GLU A 157 3.30 8.55 4.58
C GLU A 157 2.64 7.39 5.33
N TYR A 158 3.41 6.35 5.63
CA TYR A 158 2.93 5.21 6.41
C TYR A 158 4.01 4.62 7.32
N SER A 159 3.54 3.85 8.29
CA SER A 159 4.31 2.97 9.18
C SER A 159 3.52 1.68 9.36
N ASP A 160 4.14 0.64 9.92
CA ASP A 160 3.45 -0.63 10.20
C ASP A 160 2.19 -0.40 11.03
N LYS A 161 2.24 0.51 12.01
CA LYS A 161 1.07 0.97 12.79
C LYS A 161 -0.08 1.46 11.92
N VAL A 162 0.21 2.26 10.89
CA VAL A 162 -0.83 2.81 9.99
C VAL A 162 -1.46 1.70 9.17
N ILE A 163 -0.64 0.80 8.63
CA ILE A 163 -1.10 -0.32 7.81
C ILE A 163 -1.92 -1.30 8.66
N GLU A 164 -1.45 -1.65 9.86
CA GLU A 164 -2.17 -2.50 10.81
C GLU A 164 -3.54 -1.91 11.16
N VAL A 165 -3.61 -0.62 11.48
CA VAL A 165 -4.89 0.03 11.83
C VAL A 165 -5.85 0.05 10.64
N ALA A 166 -5.33 0.28 9.44
CA ALA A 166 -6.15 0.21 8.22
C ALA A 166 -6.69 -1.21 8.01
N ASP A 167 -5.85 -2.24 8.15
CA ASP A 167 -6.23 -3.65 8.00
C ASP A 167 -7.22 -4.10 9.09
N GLU A 168 -7.04 -3.67 10.35
CA GLU A 168 -7.98 -3.88 11.46
C GLU A 168 -9.39 -3.33 11.14
N LEU A 169 -9.47 -2.29 10.31
CA LEU A 169 -10.72 -1.67 9.85
C LEU A 169 -11.21 -2.23 8.49
N GLY A 170 -10.55 -3.26 7.95
CA GLY A 170 -10.92 -3.89 6.68
C GLY A 170 -10.40 -3.18 5.44
N TYR A 171 -9.51 -2.20 5.58
CA TYR A 171 -8.96 -1.45 4.46
C TYR A 171 -7.75 -2.14 3.83
N LYS A 172 -7.66 -2.05 2.49
CA LYS A 172 -6.40 -2.24 1.77
C LYS A 172 -5.70 -0.88 1.64
N THR A 173 -4.47 -0.81 2.14
CA THR A 173 -3.64 0.40 2.03
C THR A 173 -3.01 0.45 0.63
N ILE A 174 -3.28 1.52 -0.11
CA ILE A 174 -2.90 1.70 -1.51
C ILE A 174 -1.92 2.86 -1.66
N GLN A 175 -0.90 2.66 -2.48
CA GLN A 175 0.03 3.68 -2.96
C GLN A 175 -0.08 3.80 -4.50
N TRP A 176 1.03 4.07 -5.17
CA TRP A 176 1.13 4.21 -6.62
C TRP A 176 2.54 3.84 -7.07
N SER A 177 2.68 3.17 -8.22
CA SER A 177 3.97 2.97 -8.87
C SER A 177 4.35 4.13 -9.80
N ILE A 178 3.36 4.92 -10.23
CA ILE A 178 3.55 6.08 -11.12
C ILE A 178 2.96 7.33 -10.49
N ASP A 179 3.81 8.29 -10.14
CA ASP A 179 3.40 9.63 -9.70
C ASP A 179 3.41 10.59 -10.89
N SER A 180 2.28 11.23 -11.17
CA SER A 180 2.17 12.26 -12.23
C SER A 180 2.92 13.56 -11.89
N LEU A 181 3.10 13.85 -10.59
CA LEU A 181 3.56 15.14 -10.06
C LEU A 181 2.74 16.34 -10.56
N ASP A 182 1.45 16.12 -10.82
CA ASP A 182 0.54 17.15 -11.33
C ASP A 182 0.36 18.34 -10.37
N TRP A 183 0.51 18.13 -9.06
CA TRP A 183 0.54 19.16 -8.02
C TRP A 183 1.72 20.14 -8.11
N LYS A 184 2.73 19.87 -8.96
CA LYS A 184 3.89 20.75 -9.18
C LYS A 184 3.72 21.74 -10.34
N ASP A 185 2.55 21.78 -10.99
CA ASP A 185 2.25 22.70 -12.10
C ASP A 185 3.26 22.61 -13.27
N LEU A 186 3.69 21.39 -13.62
CA LEU A 186 4.75 21.16 -14.61
C LEU A 186 4.30 21.27 -16.08
N GLY A 187 3.02 21.53 -16.34
CA GLY A 187 2.40 21.53 -17.66
C GLY A 187 1.95 20.15 -18.14
N ALA A 188 0.93 20.14 -19.00
CA ALA A 188 0.27 18.91 -19.45
C ALA A 188 1.20 17.93 -20.21
N THR A 189 2.07 18.44 -21.07
CA THR A 189 3.04 17.62 -21.82
C THR A 189 4.02 16.91 -20.87
N THR A 190 4.53 17.61 -19.86
CA THR A 190 5.46 17.05 -18.87
C THR A 190 4.80 15.95 -18.03
N ILE A 191 3.54 16.16 -17.64
CA ILE A 191 2.74 15.17 -16.92
C ILE A 191 2.54 13.93 -17.79
N THR A 192 2.11 14.13 -19.05
CA THR A 192 1.87 13.06 -20.03
C THR A 192 3.13 12.21 -20.19
N GLN A 193 4.25 12.84 -20.55
CA GLN A 193 5.53 12.14 -20.78
C GLN A 193 5.97 11.34 -19.55
N ARG A 194 5.93 11.95 -18.36
CA ARG A 194 6.32 11.28 -17.10
C ARG A 194 5.50 10.03 -16.83
N VAL A 195 4.20 10.07 -17.11
CA VAL A 195 3.30 8.94 -16.88
C VAL A 195 3.54 7.86 -17.94
N THR A 196 3.58 8.23 -19.23
CA THR A 196 3.70 7.27 -20.33
C THR A 196 5.07 6.58 -20.38
N GLU A 197 6.16 7.26 -19.97
CA GLU A 197 7.50 6.66 -19.90
C GLU A 197 7.64 5.57 -18.84
N LYS A 198 6.75 5.55 -17.84
CA LYS A 198 6.77 4.60 -16.72
C LYS A 198 5.65 3.58 -16.79
N PHE A 199 4.83 3.62 -17.83
CA PHE A 199 3.64 2.79 -17.96
C PHE A 199 4.02 1.30 -17.97
N HIS A 200 3.36 0.49 -17.15
CA HIS A 200 3.57 -0.95 -17.08
C HIS A 200 2.28 -1.67 -16.67
N PRO A 201 2.13 -2.97 -16.98
CA PRO A 201 1.03 -3.79 -16.48
C PRO A 201 0.88 -3.70 -14.96
N GLY A 202 -0.36 -3.60 -14.49
CA GLY A 202 -0.67 -3.53 -13.06
C GLY A 202 -0.35 -2.19 -12.38
N ALA A 203 0.05 -1.16 -13.14
CA ALA A 203 0.38 0.14 -12.56
C ALA A 203 -0.83 0.82 -11.90
N ILE A 204 -0.57 1.43 -10.74
CA ILE A 204 -1.47 2.38 -10.09
C ILE A 204 -0.87 3.77 -10.27
N ILE A 205 -1.63 4.67 -10.88
CA ILE A 205 -1.19 6.01 -11.30
C ILE A 205 -1.87 7.06 -10.42
N LEU A 206 -1.07 7.90 -9.77
CA LEU A 206 -1.54 8.98 -8.92
C LEU A 206 -1.70 10.29 -9.72
N PHE A 207 -2.90 10.87 -9.62
CA PHE A 207 -3.21 12.26 -9.92
C PHE A 207 -3.98 12.89 -8.77
N HIS A 208 -4.24 14.18 -8.87
CA HIS A 208 -5.12 14.93 -7.99
C HIS A 208 -6.28 15.51 -8.78
N ASN A 209 -7.47 15.53 -8.16
CA ASN A 209 -8.70 16.01 -8.80
C ASN A 209 -8.63 17.48 -9.24
N ASN A 210 -7.66 18.21 -8.70
CA ASN A 210 -7.50 19.65 -8.88
C ASN A 210 -6.07 20.08 -9.19
N GLY A 211 -5.25 19.17 -9.75
CA GLY A 211 -3.98 19.54 -10.37
C GLY A 211 -4.24 20.38 -11.62
N ARG A 212 -3.57 21.53 -11.75
CA ARG A 212 -3.87 22.56 -12.76
C ARG A 212 -3.90 22.04 -14.20
N TYR A 213 -3.01 21.10 -14.51
CA TYR A 213 -2.82 20.55 -15.85
C TYR A 213 -3.26 19.09 -15.96
N THR A 214 -3.92 18.54 -14.94
CA THR A 214 -4.36 17.14 -14.90
C THR A 214 -5.41 16.86 -15.98
N ALA A 215 -6.44 17.71 -16.06
CA ALA A 215 -7.48 17.59 -17.07
C ALA A 215 -6.93 17.73 -18.50
N ASP A 216 -5.91 18.57 -18.70
CA ASP A 216 -5.28 18.77 -20.01
C ASP A 216 -4.40 17.59 -20.44
N ALA A 217 -3.74 16.92 -19.48
CA ALA A 217 -2.87 15.78 -19.74
C ALA A 217 -3.63 14.47 -19.96
N LEU A 218 -4.77 14.31 -19.27
CA LEU A 218 -5.53 13.07 -19.21
C LEU A 218 -5.91 12.49 -20.60
N PRO A 219 -6.38 13.28 -21.59
CA PRO A 219 -6.72 12.76 -22.91
C PRO A 219 -5.54 12.08 -23.63
N ASN A 220 -4.33 12.64 -23.51
CA ASN A 220 -3.14 12.05 -24.15
C ASN A 220 -2.70 10.77 -23.45
N ILE A 221 -2.86 10.69 -22.13
CA ILE A 221 -2.53 9.49 -21.34
C ILE A 221 -3.53 8.36 -21.64
N ILE A 222 -4.83 8.68 -21.71
CA ILE A 222 -5.87 7.70 -22.10
C ILE A 222 -5.61 7.20 -23.52
N LYS A 223 -5.33 8.11 -24.46
CA LYS A 223 -4.98 7.75 -25.84
C LYS A 223 -3.76 6.82 -25.88
N PHE A 224 -2.70 7.13 -25.14
CA PHE A 224 -1.52 6.26 -25.05
C PHE A 224 -1.89 4.87 -24.52
N ALA A 225 -2.71 4.78 -23.47
CA ALA A 225 -3.15 3.50 -22.92
C ALA A 225 -3.89 2.69 -23.99
N GLN A 226 -4.86 3.29 -24.68
CA GLN A 226 -5.64 2.65 -25.75
C GLN A 226 -4.76 2.20 -26.92
N GLU A 227 -3.83 3.05 -27.40
CA GLU A 227 -2.91 2.72 -28.50
C GLU A 227 -1.92 1.60 -28.15
N ASN A 228 -1.72 1.32 -26.85
CA ASN A 228 -0.85 0.26 -26.35
C ASN A 228 -1.63 -0.93 -25.76
N ASP A 229 -2.93 -1.03 -26.03
CA ASP A 229 -3.86 -2.08 -25.58
C ASP A 229 -4.01 -2.19 -24.06
N TYR A 230 -3.83 -1.09 -23.33
CA TYR A 230 -4.12 -1.04 -21.90
C TYR A 230 -5.58 -0.70 -21.62
N GLU A 231 -6.19 -1.48 -20.75
CA GLU A 231 -7.49 -1.18 -20.15
C GLU A 231 -7.29 -0.36 -18.86
N ILE A 232 -8.06 0.72 -18.70
CA ILE A 232 -8.06 1.54 -17.49
C ILE A 232 -9.26 1.13 -16.65
N ILE A 233 -9.00 0.58 -15.46
CA ILE A 233 -10.01 0.04 -14.56
C ILE A 233 -9.87 0.64 -13.13
N PRO A 234 -10.93 0.58 -12.30
CA PRO A 234 -10.82 0.90 -10.89
C PRO A 234 -9.77 0.03 -10.18
N ILE A 235 -9.17 0.55 -9.10
CA ILE A 235 -8.14 -0.15 -8.35
C ILE A 235 -8.69 -1.49 -7.83
N SER A 236 -9.91 -1.56 -7.29
CA SER A 236 -10.48 -2.85 -6.84
C SER A 236 -10.56 -3.95 -7.88
N GLU A 237 -10.72 -3.58 -9.16
CA GLU A 237 -10.75 -4.52 -10.28
C GLU A 237 -9.35 -4.95 -10.70
N LEU A 238 -8.34 -4.11 -10.45
CA LEU A 238 -6.94 -4.42 -10.69
C LEU A 238 -6.38 -5.40 -9.64
N LEU A 239 -6.78 -5.26 -8.38
CA LEU A 239 -6.23 -6.04 -7.27
C LEU A 239 -6.58 -7.53 -7.34
N TYR A 240 -5.63 -8.38 -6.95
CA TYR A 240 -5.93 -9.75 -6.57
C TYR A 240 -6.76 -9.76 -5.29
N LYS A 241 -7.85 -10.54 -5.30
CA LYS A 241 -8.81 -10.61 -4.18
C LYS A 241 -8.47 -11.70 -3.17
N GLU A 242 -7.89 -12.80 -3.66
CA GLU A 242 -7.57 -14.00 -2.90
C GLU A 242 -6.17 -14.49 -3.29
N ASP A 243 -5.58 -15.31 -2.42
CA ASP A 243 -4.30 -16.01 -2.67
C ASP A 243 -3.17 -15.11 -3.16
N TYR A 244 -2.95 -13.98 -2.49
CA TYR A 244 -1.86 -13.06 -2.78
C TYR A 244 -1.00 -12.75 -1.56
N TYR A 245 0.18 -12.19 -1.79
CA TYR A 245 1.01 -11.55 -0.78
C TYR A 245 1.51 -10.19 -1.28
N ILE A 246 1.97 -9.34 -0.35
CA ILE A 246 2.63 -8.08 -0.70
C ILE A 246 4.14 -8.29 -0.58
N ASP A 247 4.86 -8.08 -1.67
CA ASP A 247 6.31 -8.24 -1.69
C ASP A 247 6.96 -7.13 -0.85
N SER A 248 7.69 -7.56 0.18
CA SER A 248 8.34 -6.67 1.14
C SER A 248 9.46 -5.81 0.55
N SER A 249 9.88 -6.05 -0.70
CA SER A 249 10.96 -5.30 -1.35
C SER A 249 10.47 -4.05 -2.10
N ASP A 250 9.30 -4.12 -2.72
CA ASP A 250 8.80 -3.09 -3.64
C ASP A 250 7.29 -2.78 -3.47
N GLY A 251 6.57 -3.54 -2.63
CA GLY A 251 5.14 -3.37 -2.40
C GLY A 251 4.26 -3.88 -3.54
N ALA A 252 4.80 -4.73 -4.42
CA ALA A 252 4.03 -5.41 -5.44
C ALA A 252 3.02 -6.38 -4.81
N GLN A 253 1.77 -6.37 -5.28
CA GLN A 253 0.81 -7.42 -4.98
C GLN A 253 1.04 -8.60 -5.93
N LYS A 254 1.44 -9.75 -5.39
CA LYS A 254 1.80 -10.96 -6.14
C LYS A 254 0.91 -12.13 -5.77
N LYS A 255 0.54 -12.99 -6.72
CA LYS A 255 -0.13 -14.26 -6.39
C LYS A 255 0.80 -15.18 -5.61
N ASN A 256 0.25 -15.92 -4.65
CA ASN A 256 0.91 -17.09 -4.12
C ASN A 256 1.00 -18.14 -5.24
N GLN A 257 2.18 -18.76 -5.37
CA GLN A 257 2.38 -19.86 -6.32
C GLN A 257 1.74 -21.16 -5.83
#